data_AF-A0A1A9WH47-F1
#
_entry.id   AF-A0A1A9WH47-F1
#
_cell.length_a   1.000
_cell.length_b   1.000
_cell.length_c   1.000
_cell.angle_alpha   90.00
_cell.angle_beta   90.00
_cell.angle_gamma   90.00
#
_symmetry.space_group_name_H-M   'P 1'
#
loop_
_entity.id
_entity.type
_entity.pdbx_description
1 polymer ?
#
loop_
_entity_poly.entity_id
_entity_poly.type
_entity_poly.pdbx_seq_one_letter_code
_entity_poly.pdbx_strand_id
1 'polypeptide(L)'
;MVYVGAIAMWTISKILKRRHNLSDDVRGHMYDALNKWTRELDKCKTKFLGGKQPNLGDLAVYGVLSSMEGCQTFKDCIEKTKISGWYYEVKQLVQQNRGNLLRERIEGQVPSLLTNVSN
;
A
#
# COMPACT_ATOMS: atom_id res chain seq x y z
N MET A 1 -12.64 -22.80 16.14
CA MET A 1 -13.66 -22.59 15.09
C MET A 1 -13.26 -21.43 14.18
N VAL A 2 -12.24 -21.59 13.32
CA VAL A 2 -11.72 -20.49 12.45
C VAL A 2 -12.05 -20.74 10.95
N TYR A 3 -12.55 -21.93 10.60
CA TYR A 3 -12.84 -22.31 9.22
C TYR A 3 -14.09 -21.66 8.63
N VAL A 4 -15.07 -21.29 9.45
CA VAL A 4 -16.33 -20.68 8.98
C VAL A 4 -16.08 -19.33 8.31
N GLY A 5 -15.17 -18.52 8.86
CA GLY A 5 -14.79 -17.24 8.27
C GLY A 5 -14.07 -17.40 6.92
N ALA A 6 -13.18 -18.38 6.81
CA ALA A 6 -12.49 -18.66 5.54
C ALA A 6 -13.46 -19.14 4.46
N ILE A 7 -14.41 -20.01 4.81
CA ILE A 7 -15.45 -20.48 3.89
C ILE A 7 -16.36 -19.32 3.44
N ALA A 8 -16.75 -18.44 4.37
CA ALA A 8 -17.54 -17.25 4.05
C ALA A 8 -16.78 -16.27 3.15
N MET A 9 -15.50 -16.00 3.42
CA MET A 9 -14.70 -15.13 2.56
C MET A 9 -14.48 -15.74 1.16
N TRP A 10 -14.36 -17.06 1.07
CA TRP A 10 -14.25 -17.76 -0.21
C TRP A 10 -15.54 -17.66 -1.04
N THR A 11 -16.73 -17.78 -0.44
CA THR A 11 -18.00 -17.60 -1.16
C THR A 11 -18.21 -16.16 -1.60
N ILE A 12 -17.89 -15.18 -0.74
CA ILE A 12 -17.92 -13.75 -1.10
C ILE A 12 -16.97 -13.46 -2.27
N SER A 13 -15.77 -14.06 -2.26
CA SER A 13 -14.79 -13.91 -3.33
C SER A 13 -15.34 -14.41 -4.68
N LYS A 14 -16.10 -15.51 -4.69
CA LYS A 14 -16.75 -16.03 -5.90
C LYS A 14 -17.86 -15.11 -6.43
N ILE A 15 -18.67 -14.54 -5.53
CA ILE A 15 -19.72 -13.58 -5.89
C ILE A 15 -19.09 -12.32 -6.50
N LEU A 16 -18.01 -11.83 -5.90
CA LEU A 16 -17.29 -10.65 -6.38
C LEU A 16 -16.65 -10.90 -7.76
N LYS A 17 -16.05 -12.08 -7.96
CA LYS A 17 -15.51 -12.50 -9.26
C LYS A 17 -16.58 -12.50 -10.35
N ARG A 18 -17.76 -13.05 -10.06
CA ARG A 18 -18.91 -13.06 -10.98
C ARG A 18 -19.46 -11.65 -11.24
N ARG A 19 -19.54 -10.78 -10.22
CA ARG A 19 -20.07 -9.42 -10.34
C ARG A 19 -19.17 -8.51 -11.19
N HIS A 20 -17.86 -8.61 -11.03
CA HIS A 20 -16.90 -7.79 -11.79
C HIS A 20 -16.44 -8.42 -13.10
N ASN A 21 -17.03 -9.57 -13.49
CA ASN A 21 -16.72 -10.28 -14.73
C ASN A 21 -15.20 -10.54 -14.91
N LEU A 22 -14.50 -10.79 -13.80
CA LEU A 22 -13.07 -11.12 -13.84
C LEU A 22 -12.92 -12.51 -14.49
N SER A 23 -12.08 -12.60 -15.52
CA SER A 23 -11.62 -13.87 -16.10
C SER A 23 -11.05 -14.80 -15.03
N ASP A 24 -10.92 -16.09 -15.36
CA ASP A 24 -10.61 -17.12 -14.36
C ASP A 24 -9.30 -16.83 -13.58
N ASP A 25 -8.34 -16.15 -14.24
CA ASP A 25 -7.10 -15.65 -13.66
C ASP A 25 -7.23 -14.26 -12.99
N VAL A 26 -7.79 -14.25 -11.78
CA VAL A 26 -7.82 -13.05 -10.91
C VAL A 26 -6.41 -12.50 -10.67
N ARG A 27 -5.41 -13.38 -10.64
CA ARG A 27 -3.99 -12.99 -10.54
C ARG A 27 -3.49 -12.23 -11.76
N GLY A 28 -3.93 -12.61 -12.96
CA GLY A 28 -3.58 -11.93 -14.21
C GLY A 28 -4.04 -10.47 -14.21
N HIS A 29 -5.27 -10.21 -13.79
CA HIS A 29 -5.81 -8.85 -13.66
C HIS A 29 -4.99 -7.97 -12.70
N MET A 30 -4.49 -8.57 -11.62
CA MET A 30 -3.60 -7.85 -10.70
C MET A 30 -2.26 -7.51 -11.37
N TYR A 31 -1.64 -8.47 -12.06
CA TYR A 31 -0.38 -8.22 -12.77
C TYR A 31 -0.54 -7.17 -13.86
N ASP A 32 -1.64 -7.21 -14.62
CA ASP A 32 -1.94 -6.23 -15.66
C ASP A 32 -2.14 -4.82 -15.07
N ALA A 33 -2.85 -4.71 -13.94
CA ALA A 33 -3.03 -3.44 -13.25
C ALA A 33 -1.70 -2.86 -12.76
N LEU A 34 -0.84 -3.70 -12.15
CA LEU A 34 0.47 -3.26 -11.67
C LEU A 34 1.42 -2.93 -12.83
N ASN A 35 1.40 -3.71 -13.92
CA ASN A 35 2.17 -3.41 -15.12
C ASN A 35 1.71 -2.11 -15.79
N LYS A 36 0.39 -1.85 -15.82
CA LYS A 36 -0.16 -0.58 -16.27
C LYS A 36 0.35 0.57 -15.40
N TRP A 37 0.34 0.41 -14.09
CA TRP A 37 0.89 1.40 -13.16
C TRP A 37 2.39 1.66 -13.41
N THR A 38 3.20 0.61 -13.51
CA THR A 38 4.63 0.74 -13.82
C THR A 38 4.87 1.40 -15.18
N ARG A 39 4.04 1.10 -16.18
CA ARG A 39 4.15 1.73 -17.50
C ARG A 39 3.82 3.23 -17.46
N GLU A 40 2.84 3.64 -16.67
CA GLU A 40 2.55 5.06 -16.48
C GLU A 40 3.68 5.76 -15.71
N LEU A 41 4.27 5.11 -14.71
CA LEU A 41 5.48 5.62 -14.04
C LEU A 41 6.66 5.80 -15.01
N ASP A 42 6.92 4.80 -15.85
CA ASP A 42 8.00 4.85 -16.84
C ASP A 42 7.79 5.97 -17.87
N LYS A 43 6.54 6.24 -18.28
CA LYS A 43 6.20 7.35 -19.19
C LYS A 43 6.49 8.71 -18.55
N CYS A 44 6.20 8.87 -17.26
CA CYS A 44 6.48 10.11 -16.55
C CYS A 44 7.98 10.35 -16.34
N LYS A 45 8.84 9.31 -16.48
CA LYS A 45 10.29 9.35 -16.21
C LYS A 45 10.65 9.93 -14.84
N THR A 46 9.69 9.93 -13.91
CA THR A 46 9.84 10.47 -12.58
C THR A 46 9.84 9.35 -11.55
N LYS A 47 10.47 9.60 -10.42
CA LYS A 47 10.65 8.62 -9.34
C LYS A 47 9.31 8.21 -8.71
N PHE A 48 8.34 9.13 -8.70
CA PHE A 48 6.94 8.90 -8.33
C PHE A 48 6.02 9.53 -9.38
N LEU A 49 4.74 9.19 -9.37
CA LEU A 49 3.76 9.86 -10.25
C LEU A 49 3.68 11.36 -9.94
N GLY A 50 3.90 11.74 -8.67
CA GLY A 50 4.03 13.14 -8.22
C GLY A 50 5.38 13.82 -8.51
N GLY A 51 6.29 13.20 -9.25
CA GLY A 51 7.60 13.77 -9.54
C GLY A 51 8.63 13.45 -8.47
N LYS A 52 8.95 14.44 -7.62
CA LYS A 52 9.98 14.35 -6.56
C LYS A 52 9.44 13.82 -5.23
N GLN A 53 8.14 13.95 -5.01
CA GLN A 53 7.43 13.44 -3.84
C GLN A 53 6.22 12.60 -4.29
N PRO A 54 5.83 11.57 -3.52
CA PRO A 54 4.66 10.77 -3.86
C PRO A 54 3.40 11.63 -3.74
N ASN A 55 2.57 11.57 -4.77
CA ASN A 55 1.24 12.18 -4.74
C ASN A 55 0.26 11.24 -4.00
N LEU A 56 -0.96 11.72 -3.76
CA LEU A 56 -2.05 10.95 -3.18
C LEU A 56 -2.32 9.64 -3.96
N GLY A 57 -2.14 9.66 -5.29
CA GLY A 57 -2.25 8.46 -6.13
C GLY A 57 -1.17 7.41 -5.79
N ASP A 58 0.09 7.83 -5.62
CA ASP A 58 1.18 6.94 -5.21
C ASP A 58 0.91 6.33 -3.83
N LEU A 59 0.42 7.15 -2.89
CA LEU A 59 0.04 6.72 -1.54
C LEU A 59 -1.16 5.76 -1.53
N ALA A 60 -2.16 5.98 -2.39
CA ALA A 60 -3.32 5.09 -2.49
C ALA A 60 -2.92 3.70 -2.99
N VAL A 61 -2.12 3.63 -4.06
CA VAL A 61 -1.61 2.37 -4.62
C VAL A 61 -0.68 1.66 -3.62
N TYR A 62 0.19 2.42 -2.95
CA TYR A 62 1.02 1.90 -1.88
C TYR A 62 0.19 1.33 -0.71
N GLY A 63 -0.88 2.01 -0.30
CA GLY A 63 -1.76 1.55 0.77
C GLY A 63 -2.42 0.20 0.45
N VAL A 64 -2.92 0.05 -0.77
CA VAL A 64 -3.49 -1.22 -1.25
C VAL A 64 -2.43 -2.33 -1.24
N LEU A 65 -1.25 -2.09 -1.81
CA LEU A 65 -0.17 -3.07 -1.83
C LEU A 65 0.34 -3.44 -0.43
N SER A 66 0.45 -2.45 0.47
CA SER A 66 0.88 -2.66 1.85
C SER A 66 -0.10 -3.53 2.64
N SER A 67 -1.41 -3.42 2.39
CA SER A 67 -2.41 -4.31 3.00
C SER A 67 -2.28 -5.78 2.58
N MET A 68 -1.66 -6.02 1.42
CA MET A 68 -1.43 -7.36 0.89
C MET A 68 -0.07 -7.94 1.29
N GLU A 69 0.76 -7.15 1.99
CA GLU A 69 2.08 -7.57 2.42
C GLU A 69 1.97 -8.77 3.36
N GLY A 70 2.65 -9.87 3.01
CA GLY A 70 2.55 -11.15 3.72
C GLY A 70 1.67 -12.20 3.04
N CYS A 71 0.83 -11.82 2.07
CA CYS A 71 0.10 -12.78 1.25
C CYS A 71 0.99 -13.36 0.13
N GLN A 72 0.70 -14.59 -0.28
CA GLN A 72 1.40 -15.22 -1.42
C GLN A 72 1.18 -14.44 -2.72
N THR A 73 0.01 -13.84 -2.92
CA THR A 73 -0.27 -12.97 -4.07
C THR A 73 0.67 -11.77 -4.15
N PHE A 74 1.04 -11.17 -3.01
CA PHE A 74 1.96 -10.03 -3.01
C PHE A 74 3.36 -10.45 -3.46
N LYS A 75 3.87 -11.60 -2.97
CA LYS A 75 5.17 -12.14 -3.40
C LYS A 75 5.20 -12.33 -4.92
N ASP A 76 4.17 -12.97 -5.46
CA ASP A 76 4.08 -13.20 -6.90
C ASP A 76 3.97 -11.88 -7.68
N CYS A 77 3.28 -10.86 -7.16
CA CYS A 77 3.25 -9.53 -7.78
C CYS A 77 4.63 -8.88 -7.84
N ILE A 78 5.41 -8.96 -6.76
CA ILE A 78 6.77 -8.40 -6.69
C ILE A 78 7.75 -9.14 -7.60
N GLU A 79 7.60 -10.46 -7.74
CA GLU A 79 8.45 -11.28 -8.62
C GLU A 79 8.09 -11.16 -10.11
N LYS A 80 6.79 -11.06 -10.43
CA LYS A 80 6.31 -11.05 -11.82
C LYS A 80 6.25 -9.64 -12.43
N THR A 81 6.33 -8.59 -11.62
CA THR A 81 6.23 -7.20 -12.10
C THR A 81 7.42 -6.37 -11.64
N LYS A 82 7.72 -5.28 -12.36
CA LYS A 82 8.84 -4.37 -12.03
C LYS A 82 8.49 -3.33 -10.96
N ILE A 83 7.39 -3.51 -10.23
CA ILE A 83 6.88 -2.52 -9.26
C ILE A 83 7.67 -2.48 -7.94
N SER A 84 8.51 -3.48 -7.71
CA SER A 84 9.26 -3.66 -6.46
C SER A 84 10.09 -2.43 -6.07
N GLY A 85 10.87 -1.89 -7.01
CA GLY A 85 11.71 -0.71 -6.78
C GLY A 85 10.90 0.48 -6.26
N TRP A 86 9.84 0.86 -6.99
CA TRP A 86 8.95 1.95 -6.61
C TRP A 86 8.27 1.71 -5.25
N TYR A 87 7.79 0.49 -5.00
CA TYR A 87 7.09 0.15 -3.75
C TYR A 87 7.99 0.35 -2.52
N TYR A 88 9.24 -0.14 -2.57
CA TYR A 88 10.17 0.01 -1.45
C TYR A 88 10.60 1.46 -1.23
N GLU A 89 10.73 2.26 -2.29
CA GLU A 89 11.03 3.68 -2.17
C GLU A 89 9.88 4.46 -1.50
N VAL A 90 8.63 4.21 -1.90
CA VAL A 90 7.46 4.81 -1.23
C VAL A 90 7.39 4.34 0.23
N LYS A 91 7.66 3.05 0.49
CA LYS A 91 7.68 2.48 1.86
C LYS A 91 8.69 3.18 2.76
N GLN A 92 9.91 3.41 2.28
CA GLN A 92 10.95 4.11 3.03
C GLN A 92 10.53 5.54 3.36
N LEU A 93 9.99 6.26 2.37
CA LEU A 93 9.55 7.65 2.58
C LEU A 93 8.40 7.73 3.60
N VAL A 94 7.43 6.82 3.51
CA VAL A 94 6.31 6.76 4.47
C VAL A 94 6.81 6.43 5.88
N GLN A 95 7.80 5.54 6.03
CA GLN A 95 8.39 5.25 7.34
C GLN A 95 9.15 6.45 7.92
N GLN A 96 9.94 7.15 7.09
CA GLN A 96 10.65 8.37 7.52
C GLN A 96 9.67 9.45 7.98
N ASN A 97 8.60 9.69 7.22
CA ASN A 97 7.57 10.68 7.58
C ASN A 97 6.82 10.31 8.86
N ARG A 98 6.55 9.01 9.11
CA ARG A 98 5.96 8.56 10.39
C ARG A 98 6.85 8.88 11.59
N GLY A 99 8.18 8.78 11.43
CA GLY A 99 9.13 9.16 12.47
C GLY A 99 9.07 10.65 12.84
N ASN A 100 8.92 11.52 11.84
CA ASN A 100 8.77 12.97 12.08
C ASN A 100 7.46 13.33 12.80
N LEU A 101 6.35 12.67 12.46
CA LEU A 101 5.06 12.91 13.15
C LEU A 101 5.08 12.48 14.62
N LEU A 102 5.78 11.38 14.93
CA LEU A 102 5.97 10.96 16.32
C LEU A 102 6.83 11.97 17.10
N ARG A 103 7.86 12.51 16.45
CA ARG A 103 8.72 13.54 17.06
C ARG A 103 7.94 14.82 17.33
N GLU A 104 7.16 15.30 16.38
CA GLU A 104 6.31 16.49 16.54
C GLU A 104 5.23 16.27 17.62
N ARG A 105 4.65 15.07 17.70
CA ARG A 105 3.71 14.73 18.78
C ARG A 105 4.39 14.75 20.15
N ILE A 106 5.59 14.21 20.28
CA ILE A 106 6.34 14.24 21.54
C ILE A 106 6.74 15.69 21.87
N GLU A 107 7.32 16.42 20.92
CA GLU A 107 7.73 17.83 21.11
C GLU A 107 6.54 18.78 21.35
N GLY A 108 5.33 18.44 20.90
CA GLY A 108 4.09 19.17 21.24
C GLY A 108 3.44 18.74 22.57
N GLN A 109 3.75 17.54 23.07
CA GLN A 109 3.23 17.00 24.33
C GLN A 109 4.16 17.30 25.52
N VAL A 110 5.47 17.44 25.30
CA VAL A 110 6.44 17.82 26.33
C VAL A 110 6.21 19.23 26.93
N PRO A 111 5.88 20.29 26.15
CA PRO A 111 5.63 21.63 26.67
C PRO A 111 4.46 21.70 27.66
N SER A 112 3.40 20.91 27.42
CA SER A 112 2.21 20.84 28.28
C SER A 112 2.42 19.98 29.53
N LEU A 113 3.34 19.02 29.49
CA LEU A 113 3.73 18.22 30.65
C LEU A 113 4.67 19.00 31.59
N LEU A 114 5.57 19.85 31.07
CA LEU A 114 6.45 20.69 31.90
C LEU A 114 5.70 21.83 32.60
N THR A 115 4.65 22.38 31.97
CA THR A 115 3.84 23.46 32.54
C THR A 115 2.89 22.99 33.65
N ASN A 116 2.34 21.78 33.56
CA ASN A 116 1.47 21.21 34.61
C ASN A 116 2.22 20.68 35.84
N VAL A 117 3.53 20.42 35.74
CA VAL A 117 4.35 19.96 36.88
C VAL A 117 4.90 21.13 37.69
N SER A 118 4.78 22.37 37.18
CA SER A 118 5.33 23.57 37.79
C SER A 118 4.28 24.43 38.53
N ASN A 119 3.05 23.93 38.72
CA ASN A 119 1.96 24.56 39.49
C ASN A 119 1.57 23.71 40.69
#